data_AF-A0A4V2SJK2-F1
#
_entry.id   AF-A0A4V2SJK2-F1
#
_cell.length_a   1.000
_cell.length_b   1.000
_cell.length_c   1.000
_cell.angle_alpha   90.00
_cell.angle_beta   90.00
_cell.angle_gamma   90.00
#
_symmetry.space_group_name_H-M   'P 1'
#
loop_
_entity.id
_entity.type
_entity.pdbx_description
1 polymer ?
#
loop_
_entity_poly.entity_id
_entity_poly.type
_entity_poly.pdbx_seq_one_letter_code
_entity_poly.pdbx_strand_id
1 'polypeptide(L)'
;MRLLRWLKLSVIYLLTSCTLLSSADFVVPSVVNFKGVIYQKVTDTSLDAMQQMLYLAQDSTKDPNNWQQGVLIFLDKNKTGKTLQSRVALRQQHFRQQNTLAKIMLTDQELRTEVIYPPTERFDNVQLEITRGRDSHCGYSQIQFAEKRSISAKNWQNLTAYQQALSTLANEFAQLPWLIECH
;
A
#
# COMPACT_ATOMS: atom_id res chain seq x y z
N MET A 1 13.22 -51.96 63.11
CA MET A 1 12.57 -52.33 61.83
C MET A 1 12.15 -51.06 61.11
N ARG A 2 12.63 -50.90 59.86
CA ARG A 2 12.54 -49.67 59.07
C ARG A 2 11.13 -49.39 58.57
N LEU A 3 10.65 -48.16 58.80
CA LEU A 3 9.46 -47.59 58.20
C LEU A 3 9.62 -47.50 56.68
N LEU A 4 8.69 -48.13 55.96
CA LEU A 4 8.59 -48.12 54.50
C LEU A 4 7.23 -47.55 54.14
N ARG A 5 7.17 -46.40 53.47
CA ARG A 5 6.48 -46.24 52.18
C ARG A 5 6.42 -44.76 51.80
N TRP A 6 7.13 -44.47 50.71
CA TRP A 6 7.21 -43.19 50.06
C TRP A 6 5.90 -42.92 49.32
N LEU A 7 5.21 -41.83 49.71
CA LEU A 7 4.08 -41.30 48.98
C LEU A 7 4.64 -40.62 47.71
N LYS A 8 4.48 -41.25 46.55
CA LYS A 8 4.88 -40.67 45.26
C LYS A 8 3.97 -39.48 44.96
N LEU A 9 4.54 -38.28 44.97
CA LEU A 9 3.92 -37.07 44.41
C LEU A 9 3.75 -37.28 42.89
N SER A 10 2.51 -37.43 42.44
CA SER A 10 2.17 -37.33 41.02
C SER A 10 2.04 -35.85 40.66
N VAL A 11 3.09 -35.29 40.06
CA VAL A 11 3.07 -33.95 39.43
C VAL A 11 2.39 -34.08 38.07
N ILE A 12 1.16 -33.56 37.97
CA ILE A 12 0.42 -33.45 36.70
C ILE A 12 0.96 -32.23 35.96
N TYR A 13 1.74 -32.46 34.90
CA TYR A 13 2.12 -31.43 33.93
C TYR A 13 0.92 -31.12 33.04
N LEU A 14 0.20 -30.04 33.33
CA LEU A 14 -0.71 -29.41 32.37
C LEU A 14 0.14 -28.66 31.35
N LEU A 15 0.43 -29.33 30.22
CA LEU A 15 0.97 -28.67 29.03
C LEU A 15 -0.12 -27.79 28.44
N THR A 16 -0.12 -26.51 28.78
CA THR A 16 -0.85 -25.49 28.03
C THR A 16 -0.17 -25.34 26.67
N SER A 17 -0.68 -26.03 25.65
CA SER A 17 -0.35 -25.70 24.27
C SER A 17 -0.95 -24.32 23.98
N CYS A 18 -0.13 -23.29 24.16
CA CYS A 18 -0.40 -21.98 23.60
C CYS A 18 -0.34 -22.17 22.08
N THR A 19 -1.50 -22.38 21.45
CA THR A 19 -1.62 -22.21 20.00
C THR A 19 -1.28 -20.76 19.75
N LEU A 20 -0.04 -20.51 19.32
CA LEU A 20 0.36 -19.26 18.70
C LEU A 20 -0.71 -18.98 17.66
N LEU A 21 -1.61 -18.02 17.93
CA LEU A 21 -2.42 -17.42 16.88
C LEU A 21 -1.40 -16.89 15.89
N SER A 22 -1.16 -17.62 14.80
CA SER A 22 -0.35 -17.15 13.70
C SER A 22 -1.01 -15.87 13.22
N SER A 23 -0.44 -14.71 13.56
CA SER A 23 -0.92 -13.46 13.01
C SER A 23 -0.63 -13.53 11.53
N ALA A 24 -1.68 -13.60 10.72
CA ALA A 24 -1.52 -13.63 9.27
C ALA A 24 -0.66 -12.42 8.86
N ASP A 25 0.40 -12.68 8.11
CA ASP A 25 1.38 -11.67 7.73
C ASP A 25 1.35 -11.43 6.23
N PHE A 26 1.51 -10.17 5.85
CA PHE A 26 1.58 -9.78 4.45
C PHE A 26 2.88 -10.30 3.83
N VAL A 27 2.75 -10.90 2.64
CA VAL A 27 3.89 -11.21 1.77
C VAL A 27 3.85 -10.27 0.57
N VAL A 28 4.94 -9.54 0.38
CA VAL A 28 5.10 -8.53 -0.67
C VAL A 28 6.16 -8.97 -1.68
N PRO A 29 6.02 -8.61 -2.95
CA PRO A 29 6.98 -9.02 -3.97
C PRO A 29 8.32 -8.29 -3.78
N SER A 30 9.42 -8.92 -4.16
CA SER A 30 10.72 -8.25 -4.22
C SER A 30 10.82 -7.25 -5.38
N VAL A 31 10.05 -7.49 -6.44
CA VAL A 31 9.99 -6.67 -7.65
C VAL A 31 8.56 -6.51 -8.16
N VAL A 32 8.26 -5.37 -8.79
CA VAL A 32 6.99 -5.13 -9.47
C VAL A 32 7.27 -4.88 -10.95
N ASN A 33 6.65 -5.65 -11.84
CA ASN A 33 6.71 -5.39 -13.28
C ASN A 33 5.47 -4.61 -13.71
N PHE A 34 5.67 -3.39 -14.19
CA PHE A 34 4.58 -2.56 -14.70
C PHE A 34 5.05 -1.79 -15.93
N LYS A 35 4.26 -1.83 -17.01
CA LYS A 35 4.57 -1.18 -18.29
C LYS A 35 5.95 -1.57 -18.88
N GLY A 36 6.36 -2.82 -18.68
CA GLY A 36 7.65 -3.31 -19.15
C GLY A 36 8.85 -2.79 -18.36
N VAL A 37 8.62 -2.09 -17.24
CA VAL A 37 9.66 -1.61 -16.33
C VAL A 37 9.64 -2.46 -15.06
N ILE A 38 10.83 -2.91 -14.65
CA ILE A 38 11.02 -3.63 -13.39
C ILE A 38 11.32 -2.61 -12.29
N TYR A 39 10.47 -2.56 -11.28
CA TYR A 39 10.63 -1.73 -10.09
C TYR A 39 11.12 -2.59 -8.91
N GLN A 40 12.23 -2.21 -8.28
CA GLN A 40 12.82 -2.88 -7.13
C GLN A 40 12.60 -2.09 -5.84
N LYS A 41 12.40 -2.80 -4.73
CA LYS A 41 12.20 -2.19 -3.41
C LYS A 41 13.45 -1.42 -2.99
N VAL A 42 13.30 -0.12 -2.68
CA VAL A 42 14.38 0.76 -2.21
C VAL A 42 14.14 1.29 -0.79
N THR A 43 12.90 1.26 -0.31
CA THR A 43 12.58 1.55 1.09
C THR A 43 11.65 0.50 1.68
N ASP A 44 11.74 0.35 2.99
CA ASP A 44 10.83 -0.46 3.79
C ASP A 44 10.67 0.22 5.16
N THR A 45 9.57 0.94 5.34
CA THR A 45 9.32 1.76 6.52
C THR A 45 8.07 1.28 7.23
N SER A 46 8.22 0.84 8.47
CA SER A 46 7.14 0.37 9.33
C SER A 46 6.85 1.37 10.46
N LEU A 47 5.57 1.62 10.72
CA LEU A 47 5.08 2.36 11.88
C LEU A 47 3.90 1.61 12.49
N ASP A 48 4.12 1.00 13.65
CA ASP A 48 3.13 0.15 14.35
C ASP A 48 2.49 -0.91 13.44
N ALA A 49 1.21 -0.76 13.09
CA ALA A 49 0.44 -1.68 12.26
C ALA A 49 0.56 -1.39 10.76
N MET A 50 1.25 -0.31 10.39
CA MET A 50 1.34 0.18 9.02
C MET A 50 2.75 0.00 8.47
N GLN A 51 2.83 -0.29 7.17
CA GLN A 51 4.10 -0.42 6.48
C GLN A 51 3.98 0.21 5.10
N GLN A 52 5.02 0.93 4.67
CA GLN A 52 5.11 1.52 3.35
C GLN A 52 6.44 1.15 2.70
N MET A 53 6.37 0.77 1.43
CA MET A 53 7.54 0.42 0.63
C MET A 53 7.51 1.20 -0.67
N LEU A 54 8.64 1.79 -1.04
CA LEU A 54 8.84 2.41 -2.35
C LEU A 54 9.64 1.47 -3.24
N TYR A 55 9.18 1.31 -4.47
CA TYR A 55 9.86 0.58 -5.53
C TYR A 55 10.20 1.55 -6.65
N LEU A 56 11.47 1.58 -7.05
CA LEU A 56 11.98 2.42 -8.13
C LEU A 56 12.51 1.54 -9.27
N ALA A 57 12.52 2.06 -10.49
CA ALA A 57 13.02 1.32 -11.64
C ALA A 57 14.45 0.81 -11.38
N GLN A 58 14.70 -0.48 -11.66
CA GLN A 58 15.94 -1.18 -11.34
C GLN A 58 17.19 -0.48 -11.88
N ASP A 59 17.11 0.02 -13.11
CA ASP A 59 18.24 0.66 -13.81
C ASP A 59 18.28 2.19 -13.60
N SER A 60 17.58 2.68 -12.58
CA SER A 60 17.46 4.10 -12.29
C SER A 60 18.58 4.58 -11.39
N THR A 61 19.14 5.76 -11.69
CA THR A 61 20.03 6.48 -10.76
C THR A 61 19.26 7.22 -9.65
N LYS A 62 17.93 7.06 -9.60
CA LYS A 62 17.04 7.74 -8.67
C LYS A 62 17.03 7.05 -7.31
N ASP A 63 16.84 7.85 -6.26
CA ASP A 63 16.79 7.41 -4.87
C ASP A 63 15.45 7.83 -4.22
N PRO A 64 15.16 7.39 -2.98
CA PRO A 64 13.90 7.73 -2.32
C PRO A 64 13.61 9.23 -2.15
N ASN A 65 14.63 10.09 -2.19
CA ASN A 65 14.53 11.54 -2.10
C ASN A 65 14.41 12.22 -3.48
N ASN A 66 14.87 11.56 -4.54
CA ASN A 66 14.87 12.10 -5.90
C ASN A 66 14.43 11.05 -6.92
N TRP A 67 13.11 10.89 -7.10
CA TRP A 67 12.50 9.99 -8.08
C TRP A 67 11.38 10.67 -8.86
N GLN A 68 11.13 10.19 -10.08
CA GLN A 68 10.11 10.72 -11.00
C GLN A 68 8.92 9.79 -11.17
N GLN A 69 9.12 8.48 -11.09
CA GLN A 69 8.04 7.50 -11.09
C GLN A 69 8.39 6.32 -10.19
N GLY A 70 7.37 5.67 -9.63
CA GLY A 70 7.58 4.56 -8.70
C GLY A 70 6.29 3.85 -8.34
N VAL A 71 6.44 2.62 -7.85
CA VAL A 71 5.35 1.86 -7.24
C VAL A 71 5.47 1.98 -5.73
N LEU A 72 4.36 2.24 -5.05
CA LEU A 72 4.29 2.20 -3.60
C LEU A 72 3.39 1.04 -3.18
N ILE A 73 3.82 0.31 -2.17
CA ILE A 73 2.97 -0.65 -1.46
C ILE A 73 2.72 -0.11 -0.06
N PHE A 74 1.45 -0.06 0.32
CA PHE A 74 1.01 0.29 1.67
C PHE A 74 0.25 -0.87 2.29
N LEU A 75 0.61 -1.21 3.53
CA LEU A 75 0.01 -2.28 4.32
C LEU A 75 -0.51 -1.68 5.62
N ASP A 76 -1.66 -2.16 6.06
CA ASP A 76 -2.28 -1.81 7.34
C ASP A 76 -2.92 -3.08 7.91
N LYS A 77 -2.35 -3.59 9.02
CA LYS A 77 -2.89 -4.77 9.74
C LYS A 77 -4.31 -4.54 10.29
N ASN A 78 -4.85 -3.33 10.11
CA ASN A 78 -6.24 -2.97 10.36
C ASN A 78 -6.68 -3.18 11.80
N LYS A 79 -5.80 -2.87 12.76
CA LYS A 79 -6.08 -2.99 14.22
C LYS A 79 -7.34 -2.27 14.67
N THR A 80 -7.82 -1.28 13.92
CA THR A 80 -9.02 -0.48 14.22
C THR A 80 -10.29 -0.96 13.51
N GLY A 81 -10.23 -2.09 12.78
CA GLY A 81 -11.41 -2.69 12.13
C GLY A 81 -12.06 -1.81 11.07
N LYS A 82 -11.29 -0.97 10.36
CA LYS A 82 -11.82 -0.11 9.30
C LYS A 82 -12.24 -0.96 8.11
N THR A 83 -13.49 -0.82 7.69
CA THR A 83 -14.02 -1.45 6.49
C THR A 83 -13.54 -0.73 5.23
N LEU A 84 -13.49 -1.41 4.09
CA LEU A 84 -13.21 -0.79 2.80
C LEU A 84 -14.11 0.43 2.50
N GLN A 85 -15.40 0.35 2.86
CA GLN A 85 -16.35 1.47 2.69
C GLN A 85 -15.97 2.67 3.56
N SER A 86 -15.53 2.44 4.80
CA SER A 86 -15.05 3.53 5.66
C SER A 86 -13.79 4.19 5.08
N ARG A 87 -12.90 3.40 4.46
CA ARG A 87 -11.70 3.91 3.78
C ARG A 87 -12.06 4.74 2.55
N VAL A 88 -13.06 4.32 1.76
CA VAL A 88 -13.64 5.12 0.65
C VAL A 88 -14.09 6.48 1.16
N ALA A 89 -14.93 6.50 2.21
CA ALA A 89 -15.48 7.73 2.77
C ALA A 89 -14.38 8.68 3.28
N LEU A 90 -13.38 8.14 3.99
CA LEU A 90 -12.24 8.91 4.46
C LEU A 90 -11.43 9.53 3.31
N ARG A 91 -11.21 8.80 2.20
CA ARG A 91 -10.52 9.35 1.03
C ARG A 91 -11.32 10.42 0.32
N GLN A 92 -12.63 10.19 0.14
CA GLN A 92 -13.51 11.20 -0.43
C GLN A 92 -13.49 12.48 0.41
N GLN A 93 -13.56 12.36 1.74
CA GLN A 93 -13.45 13.50 2.64
C GLN A 93 -12.08 14.20 2.51
N HIS A 94 -10.98 13.44 2.51
CA HIS A 94 -9.64 13.98 2.38
C HIS A 94 -9.48 14.80 1.09
N PHE A 95 -9.81 14.22 -0.07
CA PHE A 95 -9.59 14.89 -1.35
C PHE A 95 -10.56 16.04 -1.63
N ARG A 96 -11.76 16.06 -1.03
CA ARG A 96 -12.66 17.24 -1.09
C ARG A 96 -12.04 18.49 -0.47
N GLN A 97 -11.09 18.34 0.45
CA GLN A 97 -10.41 19.43 1.14
C GLN A 97 -9.08 19.82 0.49
N GLN A 98 -8.64 19.07 -0.53
CA GLN A 98 -7.37 19.29 -1.21
C GLN A 98 -7.60 19.95 -2.57
N ASN A 99 -6.63 20.73 -3.03
CA ASN A 99 -6.63 21.28 -4.39
C ASN A 99 -6.20 20.20 -5.40
N THR A 100 -6.97 19.13 -5.55
CA THR A 100 -6.65 17.97 -6.42
C THR A 100 -7.84 17.64 -7.32
N LEU A 101 -7.57 17.05 -8.49
CA LEU A 101 -8.63 16.35 -9.23
C LEU A 101 -8.57 14.87 -8.84
N ALA A 102 -9.53 14.42 -8.05
CA ALA A 102 -9.56 13.06 -7.52
C ALA A 102 -10.86 12.34 -7.89
N LYS A 103 -10.72 11.08 -8.29
CA LYS A 103 -11.82 10.13 -8.48
C LYS A 103 -11.61 8.96 -7.53
N ILE A 104 -12.60 8.68 -6.70
CA ILE A 104 -12.56 7.61 -5.70
C ILE A 104 -13.72 6.68 -5.99
N MET A 105 -13.43 5.40 -6.18
CA MET A 105 -14.41 4.39 -6.56
C MET A 105 -14.21 3.11 -5.78
N LEU A 106 -15.29 2.34 -5.67
CA LEU A 106 -15.25 0.95 -5.26
C LEU A 106 -15.60 0.10 -6.49
N THR A 107 -14.70 -0.78 -6.90
CA THR A 107 -14.86 -1.62 -8.10
C THR A 107 -14.24 -2.98 -7.83
N ASP A 108 -15.00 -4.06 -8.03
CA ASP A 108 -14.52 -5.44 -7.82
C ASP A 108 -13.88 -5.67 -6.43
N GLN A 109 -14.53 -5.16 -5.38
CA GLN A 109 -14.03 -5.20 -3.99
C GLN A 109 -12.66 -4.52 -3.80
N GLU A 110 -12.26 -3.66 -4.73
CA GLU A 110 -11.10 -2.79 -4.62
C GLU A 110 -11.53 -1.34 -4.48
N LEU A 111 -10.95 -0.67 -3.49
CA LEU A 111 -10.92 0.78 -3.42
C LEU A 111 -9.90 1.28 -4.44
N ARG A 112 -10.39 1.96 -5.49
CA ARG A 112 -9.57 2.55 -6.54
C ARG A 112 -9.56 4.06 -6.40
N THR A 113 -8.39 4.66 -6.59
CA THR A 113 -8.28 6.12 -6.72
C THR A 113 -7.49 6.51 -7.95
N GLU A 114 -7.90 7.60 -8.55
CA GLU A 114 -7.19 8.29 -9.62
C GLU A 114 -7.06 9.75 -9.17
N VAL A 115 -5.84 10.28 -9.03
CA VAL A 115 -5.58 11.60 -8.46
C VAL A 115 -4.58 12.37 -9.30
N ILE A 116 -4.88 13.64 -9.55
CA ILE A 116 -3.98 14.63 -10.15
C ILE A 116 -3.66 15.66 -9.08
N TYR A 117 -2.41 15.67 -8.63
CA TYR A 117 -1.90 16.70 -7.72
C TYR A 117 -1.28 17.84 -8.54
N PRO A 118 -1.63 19.10 -8.24
CA PRO A 118 -0.98 20.25 -8.85
C PRO A 118 0.47 20.37 -8.39
N PRO A 119 1.28 21.18 -9.09
CA PRO A 119 2.56 21.63 -8.57
C PRO A 119 2.40 22.29 -7.20
N THR A 120 3.43 22.14 -6.38
CA THR A 120 3.51 22.76 -5.05
C THR A 120 4.70 23.71 -5.01
N GLU A 121 4.79 24.56 -3.99
CA GLU A 121 5.94 25.46 -3.81
C GLU A 121 7.29 24.72 -3.80
N ARG A 122 7.30 23.48 -3.33
CA ARG A 122 8.50 22.64 -3.25
C ARG A 122 8.78 21.83 -4.52
N PHE A 123 7.75 21.55 -5.32
CA PHE A 123 7.84 20.63 -6.45
C PHE A 123 7.10 21.18 -7.66
N ASP A 124 7.86 21.55 -8.69
CA ASP A 124 7.34 22.13 -9.94
C ASP A 124 6.90 21.06 -10.95
N ASN A 125 6.10 20.10 -10.49
CA ASN A 125 5.59 19.01 -11.30
C ASN A 125 4.11 18.73 -11.01
N VAL A 126 3.37 18.30 -12.02
CA VAL A 126 2.08 17.65 -11.81
C VAL A 126 2.36 16.19 -11.45
N GLN A 127 1.74 15.67 -10.39
CA GLN A 127 1.83 14.25 -10.05
C GLN A 127 0.53 13.55 -10.41
N LEU A 128 0.64 12.48 -11.19
CA LEU A 128 -0.44 11.55 -11.46
C LEU A 128 -0.28 10.35 -10.54
N GLU A 129 -1.35 9.97 -9.88
CA GLU A 129 -1.37 8.88 -8.93
C GLU A 129 -2.59 8.01 -9.16
N ILE A 130 -2.36 6.70 -9.17
CA ILE A 130 -3.42 5.71 -9.26
C ILE A 130 -3.20 4.65 -8.20
N THR A 131 -4.27 4.21 -7.55
CA THR A 131 -4.20 3.21 -6.48
C THR A 131 -5.26 2.15 -6.65
N ARG A 132 -4.92 0.95 -6.19
CA ARG A 132 -5.82 -0.19 -5.99
C ARG A 132 -5.56 -0.75 -4.61
N GLY A 133 -6.58 -0.82 -3.78
CA GLY A 133 -6.45 -1.41 -2.46
C GLY A 133 -7.65 -2.26 -2.09
N ARG A 134 -7.40 -3.33 -1.32
CA ARG A 134 -8.43 -4.29 -0.92
C ARG A 134 -8.14 -4.85 0.46
N ASP A 135 -9.19 -5.37 1.07
CA ASP A 135 -9.10 -6.07 2.35
C ASP A 135 -8.69 -7.54 2.13
N SER A 136 -8.03 -8.11 3.13
CA SER A 136 -7.65 -9.52 3.24
C SER A 136 -7.72 -9.94 4.72
N HIS A 137 -7.46 -11.21 5.01
CA HIS A 137 -7.40 -11.68 6.40
C HIS A 137 -6.19 -11.14 7.19
N CYS A 138 -5.17 -10.56 6.51
CA CYS A 138 -4.05 -9.84 7.12
C CYS A 138 -4.38 -8.37 7.45
N GLY A 139 -5.47 -7.84 6.91
CA GLY A 139 -5.82 -6.41 6.95
C GLY A 139 -5.97 -5.79 5.56
N TYR A 140 -5.79 -4.47 5.48
CA TYR A 140 -5.89 -3.70 4.24
C TYR A 140 -4.54 -3.54 3.57
N SER A 141 -4.50 -3.71 2.25
CA SER A 141 -3.28 -3.52 1.47
C SER A 141 -3.58 -2.73 0.19
N GLN A 142 -2.58 -2.00 -0.30
CA GLN A 142 -2.69 -1.14 -1.46
C GLN A 142 -1.43 -1.18 -2.30
N ILE A 143 -1.62 -1.23 -3.62
CA ILE A 143 -0.59 -0.97 -4.61
C ILE A 143 -0.92 0.38 -5.27
N GLN A 144 0.07 1.23 -5.37
CA GLN A 144 -0.03 2.57 -5.93
C GLN A 144 1.05 2.75 -6.99
N PHE A 145 0.72 3.40 -8.08
CA PHE A 145 1.72 3.92 -9.02
C PHE A 145 1.61 5.45 -9.05
N ALA A 146 2.77 6.11 -9.01
CA ALA A 146 2.86 7.55 -9.10
C ALA A 146 3.91 7.94 -10.14
N GLU A 147 3.60 8.94 -10.95
CA GLU A 147 4.53 9.57 -11.89
C GLU A 147 4.43 11.10 -11.84
N LYS A 148 5.58 11.75 -11.93
CA LYS A 148 5.74 13.21 -11.92
C LYS A 148 6.00 13.68 -13.34
N ARG A 149 5.27 14.70 -13.77
CA ARG A 149 5.39 15.30 -15.10
C ARG A 149 5.85 16.73 -14.97
N SER A 150 6.95 17.06 -15.66
CA SER A 150 7.45 18.42 -15.77
C SER A 150 6.41 19.31 -16.45
N ILE A 151 6.22 20.52 -15.93
CA ILE A 151 5.44 21.52 -16.64
C ILE A 151 6.36 22.24 -17.64
N SER A 152 6.03 22.22 -18.93
CA SER A 152 6.70 23.12 -19.88
C SER A 152 6.18 24.54 -19.61
N ALA A 153 7.07 25.47 -19.29
CA ALA A 153 6.74 26.84 -18.92
C ALA A 153 5.64 27.46 -19.81
N LYS A 154 4.62 28.05 -19.16
CA LYS A 154 3.51 28.92 -19.66
C LYS A 154 2.07 28.38 -19.70
N ASN A 155 1.81 27.09 -19.50
CA ASN A 155 0.42 26.59 -19.32
C ASN A 155 0.15 26.22 -17.85
N TRP A 156 0.07 27.26 -17.02
CA TRP A 156 -0.32 27.13 -15.62
C TRP A 156 -1.74 26.53 -15.51
N GLN A 157 -1.84 25.47 -14.69
CA GLN A 157 -3.03 25.06 -13.93
C GLN A 157 -4.16 24.30 -14.63
N ASN A 158 -4.08 23.97 -15.93
CA ASN A 158 -5.13 23.10 -16.48
C ASN A 158 -4.88 21.62 -16.11
N LEU A 159 -5.23 21.24 -14.87
CA LEU A 159 -5.14 19.85 -14.41
C LEU A 159 -5.98 18.90 -15.28
N THR A 160 -7.04 19.38 -15.93
CA THR A 160 -7.87 18.56 -16.82
C THR A 160 -7.11 18.05 -18.05
N ALA A 161 -6.03 18.74 -18.46
CA ALA A 161 -5.18 18.28 -19.55
C ALA A 161 -4.51 16.91 -19.28
N TYR A 162 -4.41 16.52 -18.01
CA TYR A 162 -3.81 15.25 -17.60
C TYR A 162 -4.85 14.12 -17.39
N GLN A 163 -6.16 14.41 -17.50
CA GLN A 163 -7.22 13.43 -17.24
C GLN A 163 -7.14 12.21 -18.17
N GLN A 164 -6.93 12.44 -19.47
CA GLN A 164 -6.82 11.33 -20.43
C GLN A 164 -5.62 10.43 -20.12
N ALA A 165 -4.49 11.04 -19.76
CA ALA A 165 -3.29 10.31 -19.38
C ALA A 165 -3.50 9.50 -18.09
N LEU A 166 -4.13 10.10 -17.07
CA LEU A 166 -4.46 9.43 -15.83
C LEU A 166 -5.43 8.26 -16.05
N SER A 167 -6.47 8.44 -16.86
CA SER A 167 -7.43 7.38 -17.17
C SER A 167 -6.77 6.22 -17.93
N THR A 168 -5.87 6.53 -18.86
CA THR A 168 -5.07 5.52 -19.57
C THR A 168 -4.21 4.73 -18.59
N LEU A 169 -3.49 5.44 -17.71
CA LEU A 169 -2.66 4.83 -16.67
C LEU A 169 -3.47 3.96 -15.70
N ALA A 170 -4.65 4.42 -15.30
CA ALA A 170 -5.58 3.66 -14.44
C ALA A 170 -6.04 2.36 -15.11
N ASN A 171 -6.36 2.41 -16.41
CA ASN A 171 -6.75 1.23 -17.17
C ASN A 171 -5.59 0.23 -17.32
N GLU A 172 -4.38 0.71 -17.60
CA GLU A 172 -3.17 -0.13 -17.66
C GLU A 172 -2.91 -0.80 -16.30
N PHE A 173 -3.01 -0.05 -15.21
CA PHE A 173 -2.74 -0.56 -13.86
C PHE A 173 -3.84 -1.46 -13.30
N ALA A 174 -5.06 -1.33 -13.79
CA ALA A 174 -6.12 -2.30 -13.51
C ALA A 174 -5.78 -3.70 -14.04
N GLN A 175 -4.93 -3.81 -15.07
CA GLN A 175 -4.46 -5.09 -15.61
C GLN A 175 -3.30 -5.71 -14.82
N LEU A 176 -2.68 -4.96 -13.89
CA LEU A 176 -1.64 -5.50 -13.02
C LEU A 176 -2.26 -6.60 -12.15
N PRO A 177 -1.74 -7.84 -12.11
CA PRO A 177 -2.25 -8.84 -11.17
C PRO A 177 -2.07 -8.34 -9.74
N TRP A 178 -2.93 -8.79 -8.84
CA TRP A 178 -2.73 -8.46 -7.44
C TRP A 178 -1.47 -9.18 -6.92
N LEU A 179 -0.54 -8.43 -6.32
CA LEU A 179 0.80 -8.93 -5.98
C LEU A 179 1.02 -9.21 -4.49
N ILE A 180 0.09 -8.80 -3.63
CA ILE A 180 0.24 -8.87 -2.18
C ILE A 180 -0.51 -10.09 -1.67
N GLU A 181 0.21 -11.01 -1.04
CA GLU A 181 -0.35 -12.22 -0.46
C GLU A 181 -0.47 -12.09 1.07
N CYS A 182 -1.17 -13.06 1.66
CA CYS A 182 -1.41 -13.12 3.09
C CYS A 182 -1.31 -14.60 3.51
N HIS A 183 -0.38 -14.89 4.42
CA HIS A 183 -0.02 -16.24 4.89
C HIS A 183 -0.18 -16.36 6.40
#